data_AF-A0A9E0P2E7-F1
#
_entry.id   AF-A0A9E0P2E7-F1
#
_cell.length_a   1.000
_cell.length_b   1.000
_cell.length_c   1.000
_cell.angle_alpha   90.00
_cell.angle_beta   90.00
_cell.angle_gamma   90.00
#
_symmetry.space_group_name_H-M   'P 1'
#
loop_
_entity.id
_entity.type
_entity.pdbx_description
1 polymer ?
#
loop_
_entity_poly.entity_id
_entity_poly.type
_entity_poly.pdbx_seq_one_letter_code
_entity_poly.pdbx_strand_id
1 'polypeptide(L)' 'MFNLFGYLQMRGVEKEELTQHFEKIDEINENINKMLDENPGSKVKEIKISYLDDDKKKIHFDINIEVNKG' A
#
# COMPACT_ATOMS: atom_id res chain seq x y z
N MET A 1 -1.97 8.73 10.30
CA MET A 1 -1.58 8.51 8.89
C MET A 1 -1.00 7.11 8.76
N PHE A 2 -1.59 6.28 7.90
CA PHE A 2 -1.09 4.98 7.51
C PHE A 2 0.29 5.11 6.83
N ASN A 3 1.17 4.13 7.06
CA ASN A 3 2.51 4.07 6.47
C ASN A 3 2.65 2.78 5.67
N LEU A 4 2.44 2.85 4.36
CA LEU A 4 2.53 1.70 3.46
C LEU A 4 3.94 1.12 3.42
N PHE A 5 4.97 1.96 3.35
CA PHE A 5 6.36 1.50 3.30
C PHE A 5 6.69 0.63 4.52
N GLY A 6 6.39 1.14 5.72
CA GLY A 6 6.59 0.42 6.98
C GLY A 6 5.74 -0.86 7.06
N TYR A 7 4.48 -0.81 6.60
CA TYR A 7 3.60 -1.98 6.55
C TYR A 7 4.22 -3.10 5.71
N LEU A 8 4.78 -2.79 4.54
CA LEU A 8 5.37 -3.77 3.64
C LEU A 8 6.68 -4.34 4.19
N GLN A 9 7.52 -3.51 4.81
CA GLN A 9 8.72 -3.98 5.51
C GLN A 9 8.38 -5.00 6.60
N MET A 10 7.34 -4.72 7.41
CA MET A 10 6.88 -5.66 8.45
C MET A 10 6.32 -6.98 7.88
N ARG A 11 5.90 -6.98 6.61
CA ARG A 11 5.42 -8.17 5.88
C ARG A 11 6.53 -8.94 5.17
N GLY A 12 7.79 -8.51 5.33
CA GLY A 12 8.96 -9.21 4.77
C GLY A 12 9.32 -8.78 3.35
N VAL A 13 8.82 -7.63 2.88
CA VAL A 13 9.29 -7.06 1.60
C VAL A 13 10.63 -6.39 1.83
N GLU A 14 11.62 -6.79 1.04
CA GLU A 14 13.00 -6.30 1.16
C GLU A 14 13.10 -4.79 0.88
N LYS A 15 13.99 -4.11 1.61
CA LYS A 15 14.13 -2.66 1.50
C LYS A 15 14.57 -2.23 0.09
N GLU A 16 15.42 -3.02 -0.56
CA GLU A 16 15.90 -2.77 -1.92
C GLU A 16 14.74 -2.82 -2.92
N GLU A 17 13.83 -3.80 -2.78
CA GLU A 17 12.64 -3.95 -3.61
C GLU A 17 11.68 -2.76 -3.40
N LEU A 18 11.47 -2.33 -2.14
CA LEU A 18 10.67 -1.15 -1.85
C LEU A 18 11.30 0.14 -2.40
N THR A 19 12.63 0.26 -2.38
CA THR A 19 13.33 1.46 -2.86
C THR A 19 13.18 1.60 -4.38
N GLN A 20 13.20 0.48 -5.13
CA GLN A 20 12.96 0.48 -6.57
C GLN A 20 11.55 0.96 -6.95
N HIS A 21 10.59 0.85 -6.04
CA HIS A 21 9.20 1.23 -6.23
C HIS A 21 8.77 2.42 -5.36
N PHE A 22 9.72 3.19 -4.83
CA PHE A 22 9.45 4.22 -3.83
C PHE A 22 8.38 5.22 -4.28
N GLU A 23 8.50 5.77 -5.50
CA GLU A 23 7.51 6.72 -6.05
C GLU A 23 6.10 6.12 -6.11
N LYS A 24 5.98 4.85 -6.52
CA LYS A 24 4.68 4.19 -6.61
C LYS A 24 4.10 3.89 -5.23
N ILE A 25 4.94 3.49 -4.29
CA ILE A 25 4.55 3.24 -2.89
C ILE A 25 4.06 4.55 -2.26
N ASP A 26 4.75 5.67 -2.51
CA ASP A 26 4.37 6.97 -1.98
C ASP A 26 3.02 7.44 -2.52
N GLU A 27 2.81 7.36 -3.84
CA GLU A 27 1.53 7.66 -4.49
C GLU A 27 0.37 6.85 -3.89
N ILE A 28 0.57 5.54 -3.72
CA ILE A 28 -0.46 4.67 -3.14
C ILE A 28 -0.67 4.95 -1.65
N ASN A 29 0.39 5.28 -0.91
CA ASN A 29 0.29 5.66 0.49
C ASN A 29 -0.54 6.94 0.67
N GLU A 30 -0.33 7.95 -0.15
CA GLU A 30 -1.15 9.16 -0.17
C GLU A 30 -2.62 8.85 -0.47
N ASN A 31 -2.88 8.02 -1.49
CA ASN A 31 -4.23 7.61 -1.86
C ASN A 31 -4.97 6.87 -0.72
N ILE A 32 -4.29 5.94 -0.04
CA ILE A 32 -4.84 5.24 1.13
C ILE A 32 -5.19 6.24 2.22
N ASN A 33 -4.25 7.13 2.56
CA ASN A 33 -4.46 8.11 3.63
C ASN A 33 -5.62 9.05 3.32
N LYS A 34 -5.71 9.54 2.09
CA LYS A 34 -6.85 10.35 1.64
C LYS A 34 -8.18 9.62 1.81
N MET A 35 -8.26 8.34 1.42
CA MET A 35 -9.48 7.54 1.60
C MET A 35 -9.84 7.36 3.08
N LEU A 36 -8.85 7.13 3.94
CA LEU A 36 -9.08 6.97 5.39
C LEU A 36 -9.51 8.29 6.05
N ASP A 37 -8.93 9.41 5.63
CA ASP A 37 -9.29 10.74 6.11
C ASP A 37 -10.73 11.12 5.68
N GLU A 38 -11.13 10.77 4.45
CA GLU A 38 -12.49 10.99 3.93
C GLU A 38 -13.54 10.05 4.56
N ASN A 39 -13.11 8.91 5.12
CA ASN A 39 -14.02 7.91 5.70
C ASN A 39 -13.60 7.54 7.14
N PRO A 40 -13.86 8.42 8.13
CA PRO A 40 -13.47 8.22 9.52
C PRO A 40 -13.92 6.84 10.07
N GLY A 41 -13.01 6.13 10.71
CA GLY A 41 -13.26 4.80 11.27
C GLY A 41 -13.04 3.63 10.28
N SER A 42 -12.80 3.93 9.00
CA SER A 42 -12.32 2.92 8.05
C SER A 42 -10.91 2.46 8.38
N LYS A 43 -10.55 1.24 7.97
CA LYS A 43 -9.22 0.69 8.24
C LYS A 43 -8.73 -0.21 7.12
N VAL A 44 -7.43 -0.13 6.84
CA VAL A 44 -6.75 -1.06 5.94
C VAL A 44 -6.74 -2.44 6.59
N LYS A 45 -7.26 -3.45 5.89
CA LYS A 45 -7.29 -4.85 6.35
C LYS A 45 -6.12 -5.63 5.82
N GLU A 46 -5.89 -5.51 4.52
CA GLU A 46 -4.92 -6.31 3.81
C GLU A 46 -4.40 -5.52 2.60
N ILE A 47 -3.11 -5.69 2.33
CA ILE A 47 -2.50 -5.23 1.09
C ILE A 47 -1.75 -6.42 0.51
N LYS A 48 -2.07 -6.78 -0.73
CA LYS A 48 -1.36 -7.81 -1.50
C LYS A 48 -0.55 -7.14 -2.59
N ILE A 49 0.64 -7.69 -2.81
CA ILE A 49 1.54 -7.25 -3.88
C ILE A 49 1.61 -8.34 -4.94
N SER A 50 1.55 -7.93 -6.20
CA SER A 50 1.93 -8.76 -7.33
C SER A 50 2.79 -7.97 -8.31
N TYR A 51 3.48 -8.68 -9.19
CA TYR A 51 4.26 -8.09 -10.26
C TYR A 51 3.59 -8.41 -11.60
N LEU A 52 3.45 -7.39 -12.45
CA LEU A 52 2.80 -7.51 -13.76
C LEU A 52 3.79 -7.86 -14.88
N ASP A 53 5.07 -8.00 -14.54
CA ASP A 53 6.17 -8.31 -15.44
C ASP A 53 7.23 -9.19 -14.73
N ASP A 54 7.94 -9.99 -15.53
CA ASP A 54 8.96 -10.92 -15.02
C ASP A 54 10.17 -10.20 -14.41
N ASP A 55 10.47 -8.99 -14.89
CA ASP A 55 11.53 -8.10 -14.38
C ASP A 55 11.15 -7.40 -13.06
N LYS A 56 9.92 -7.63 -12.55
CA LYS A 56 9.37 -7.00 -11.35
C LYS A 56 9.34 -5.45 -11.37
N LYS A 57 9.43 -4.79 -12.53
CA LYS A 57 9.44 -3.32 -12.60
C LYS A 57 8.05 -2.71 -12.37
N LYS A 58 6.98 -3.47 -12.63
CA LYS A 58 5.58 -3.07 -12.53
C LYS A 58 4.93 -3.74 -11.34
N ILE A 59 5.12 -3.14 -10.17
CA ILE A 59 4.44 -3.53 -8.95
C ILE A 59 2.95 -3.15 -9.01
N HIS A 60 2.10 -4.06 -8.55
CA HIS A 60 0.66 -3.87 -8.42
C HIS A 60 0.25 -4.09 -6.97
N PHE A 61 -0.65 -3.25 -6.48
CA PHE A 61 -1.18 -3.28 -5.12
C PHE A 61 -2.68 -3.56 -5.16
N ASP A 62 -3.10 -4.65 -4.53
CA ASP A 62 -4.50 -4.93 -4.23
C ASP A 62 -4.74 -4.61 -2.75
N ILE A 63 -5.58 -3.61 -2.49
CA ILE A 63 -5.75 -2.99 -1.18
C ILE A 63 -7.18 -3.17 -0.73
N ASN A 64 -7.34 -3.92 0.37
CA ASN A 64 -8.63 -4.13 1.00
C ASN A 64 -8.80 -3.15 2.18
N ILE A 65 -9.76 -2.25 2.04
CA ILE A 65 -10.15 -1.29 3.08
C ILE A 65 -11.55 -1.65 3.57
N GLU A 66 -11.67 -1.92 4.87
CA GLU A 66 -12.98 -2.01 5.52
C GLU A 66 -13.49 -0.59 5.74
N VAL A 67 -14.50 -0.21 4.96
CA VAL A 67 -15.16 1.09 5.10
C VAL A 67 -16.16 1.01 6.24
N ASN A 68 -15.95 1.81 7.28
CA ASN A 68 -16.96 1.96 8.33
C ASN A 68 -18.02 2.95 7.85
N LYS A 69 -19.17 2.41 7.43
CA LYS A 69 -20.36 3.22 7.14
C LYS A 69 -21.03 3.47 8.48
N GLY A 70 -20.67 4.58 9.12
CA GLY A 70 -21.37 5.06 10.32
C GLY A 70 -22.87 5.17 10.10
#